data_AF-A0AAJ2ZJR9-F1
#
_entry.id   AF-A0AAJ2ZJR9-F1
#
_cell.length_a   1.000
_cell.length_b   1.000
_cell.length_c   1.000
_cell.angle_alpha   90.00
_cell.angle_beta   90.00
_cell.angle_gamma   90.00
#
_symmetry.space_group_name_H-M   'P 1'
#
loop_
_entity.id
_entity.type
_entity.pdbx_description
1 polymer ?
#
loop_
_entity_poly.entity_id
_entity_poly.type
_entity_poly.pdbx_seq_one_letter_code
_entity_poly.pdbx_strand_id
1 'polypeptide(L)' 'MEHSTGFVLAVDAVTRHVNSARPDAPVRPDRPHAPRLAPTRLAAAAALRRLADRMEPRPAARPTCQS' A
#
# COMPACT_ATOMS: atom_id res chain seq x y z
N MET A 1 25.28 -19.65 -19.15
CA MET A 1 23.84 -19.77 -18.88
C MET A 1 23.33 -18.40 -18.45
N GLU A 2 22.60 -17.72 -19.33
CA GLU A 2 21.92 -16.45 -19.02
C GLU A 2 20.67 -16.77 -18.21
N HIS A 3 20.65 -16.46 -16.92
CA HIS A 3 19.43 -16.54 -16.12
C HIS A 3 18.70 -15.20 -16.21
N SER A 4 17.42 -15.23 -16.56
CA SER A 4 16.59 -14.02 -16.60
C SER A 4 16.59 -13.34 -15.23
N THR A 5 16.64 -12.00 -15.20
CA THR A 5 16.63 -11.22 -13.95
C THR A 5 15.45 -11.60 -13.06
N GLY A 6 14.30 -11.93 -13.66
CA GLY A 6 13.12 -12.41 -12.93
C GLY A 6 13.36 -13.73 -12.18
N PHE A 7 14.12 -14.66 -12.75
CA PHE A 7 14.47 -15.92 -12.08
C PHE A 7 15.35 -15.68 -10.86
N VAL A 8 16.37 -14.83 -10.99
CA VAL A 8 17.28 -14.49 -9.88
C VAL A 8 16.52 -13.82 -8.73
N LEU A 9 15.61 -12.89 -9.05
CA LEU A 9 14.77 -12.21 -8.06
C LEU A 9 13.80 -13.17 -7.37
N ALA A 10 13.20 -14.10 -8.12
CA ALA A 10 12.31 -15.11 -7.54
C ALA A 10 13.06 -16.02 -6.57
N VAL A 11 14.26 -16.48 -6.93
CA VAL A 11 15.11 -17.32 -6.06
C VAL A 11 15.53 -16.57 -4.79
N ASP A 12 15.91 -15.30 -4.88
CA ASP A 12 16.25 -14.49 -3.70
C ASP A 12 15.06 -14.32 -2.75
N ALA A 13 13.87 -14.03 -3.30
CA ALA A 13 12.65 -13.87 -2.51
C ALA A 13 12.26 -15.16 -1.77
N VAL A 14 12.30 -16.31 -2.47
CA VAL A 14 12.01 -17.62 -1.87
C VAL A 14 13.03 -17.98 -0.80
N THR A 15 14.33 -17.77 -1.09
CA THR A 15 15.42 -18.07 -0.15
C THR A 15 15.29 -17.24 1.12
N ARG A 16 14.96 -15.95 0.99
CA ARG A 16 14.73 -15.07 2.13
C ARG A 16 13.54 -15.53 2.97
N HIS A 17 12.43 -15.89 2.33
CA HIS A 17 11.21 -16.33 3.02
C HIS A 17 11.45 -17.61 3.83
N VAL A 18 12.08 -18.63 3.22
CA VAL A 18 12.38 -19.90 3.89
C VAL A 18 13.34 -19.70 5.06
N ASN A 19 14.37 -18.86 4.88
CA ASN A 19 15.32 -18.58 5.95
C ASN A 19 14.70 -17.77 7.10
N SER A 20 13.76 -16.85 6.84
CA SER A 20 13.04 -16.12 7.90
C SER A 20 12.04 -16.98 8.68
N ALA A 21 11.54 -18.05 8.07
CA ALA A 21 10.59 -18.97 8.70
C ALA A 21 11.26 -20.00 9.61
N ARG A 22 12.60 -20.05 9.67
CA ARG A 22 13.31 -20.97 10.55
C ARG A 22 13.10 -20.57 12.02
N PRO A 23 12.85 -21.53 12.92
CA PRO A 23 12.64 -21.25 14.33
C PRO A 23 13.86 -20.58 14.99
N ASP A 24 15.06 -20.89 14.51
CA ASP A 24 16.33 -20.32 15.00
C ASP A 24 16.81 -19.12 14.17
N ALA A 25 15.99 -18.60 13.25
CA ALA A 25 16.39 -17.45 12.46
C ALA A 25 16.61 -16.25 13.39
N PRO A 26 17.73 -15.52 13.28
CA PRO A 26 17.93 -14.32 14.07
C PRO A 26 16.81 -13.32 13.75
N VAL A 27 15.93 -13.08 14.73
CA VAL A 27 14.83 -12.12 14.61
C VAL A 27 15.44 -10.74 14.49
N ARG A 28 15.49 -10.20 13.27
CA ARG A 28 15.78 -8.78 13.07
C ARG A 28 14.48 -8.02 13.33
N PRO A 29 14.42 -7.14 14.35
CA PRO A 29 13.27 -6.27 14.51
C PRO A 29 13.09 -5.47 13.21
N ASP A 30 11.86 -5.42 12.71
CA ASP A 30 11.56 -4.64 11.52
C ASP A 30 11.98 -3.20 11.76
N ARG A 31 12.90 -2.69 10.93
CA ARG A 31 13.39 -1.33 11.13
C ARG A 31 12.25 -0.40 10.72
N PRO A 32 11.87 0.58 11.56
CA PRO A 32 10.87 1.57 11.18
C PRO A 32 11.34 2.24 9.89
N HIS A 33 10.68 1.90 8.79
CA HIS A 33 11.05 2.40 7.48
C HIS A 33 10.60 3.85 7.43
N ALA A 34 11.55 4.79 7.48
CA ALA A 34 11.24 6.21 7.37
C ALA A 34 10.47 6.44 6.06
N PRO A 35 9.18 6.83 6.12
CA PRO A 35 8.37 6.93 4.93
C PRO A 35 8.77 8.20 4.17
N ARG A 36 9.81 8.10 3.34
CA ARG A 36 10.35 9.21 2.53
C ARG A 36 9.28 9.85 1.62
N LEU A 37 8.21 9.12 1.34
CA LEU A 37 7.08 9.53 0.50
C LEU A 37 5.80 9.80 1.30
N ALA A 38 5.86 9.89 2.64
CA ALA A 38 4.69 10.27 3.44
C ALA A 38 4.01 11.57 2.97
N PRO A 39 4.74 12.69 2.74
CA PRO A 39 4.08 13.94 2.35
C PRO A 39 3.44 13.86 0.97
N THR A 40 4.07 13.16 0.02
CA THR A 40 3.55 12.99 -1.34
C THR A 40 2.32 12.09 -1.36
N ARG A 41 2.31 11.01 -0.55
CA ARG A 41 1.13 10.14 -0.38
C ARG A 41 -0.06 10.91 0.21
N LEU A 42 0.16 11.74 1.22
CA LEU A 42 -0.90 12.56 1.81
C LEU A 42 -1.43 13.60 0.81
N ALA A 43 -0.56 14.26 0.05
CA ALA A 43 -0.96 15.20 -0.99
C ALA A 43 -1.80 14.52 -2.09
N ALA A 44 -1.39 13.34 -2.54
CA ALA A 44 -2.13 12.54 -3.51
C ALA A 44 -3.50 12.13 -2.96
N ALA A 45 -3.56 11.64 -1.72
CA ALA A 45 -4.82 11.26 -1.06
C ALA A 45 -5.79 12.45 -0.97
N ALA A 46 -5.31 13.65 -0.60
CA ALA A 46 -6.13 14.85 -0.55
C ALA A 46 -6.63 15.29 -1.93
N ALA A 47 -5.79 15.18 -2.97
CA ALA A 47 -6.20 15.48 -4.34
C ALA A 47 -7.29 14.52 -4.83
N LEU A 48 -7.14 13.22 -4.58
CA LEU A 48 -8.13 12.20 -4.92
C LEU A 48 -9.44 12.41 -4.17
N ARG A 49 -9.39 12.77 -2.88
CA ARG A 49 -10.59 13.05 -2.10
C ARG A 49 -11.37 14.23 -2.68
N ARG A 50 -10.69 15.34 -3.00
CA ARG A 50 -11.31 16.50 -3.64
C ARG A 50 -11.89 16.19 -5.02
N LEU A 51 -11.25 15.30 -5.77
CA LEU A 51 -11.79 14.84 -7.05
C LEU A 51 -13.08 14.04 -6.82
N ALA A 52 -13.08 13.11 -5.87
CA ALA A 52 -14.27 12.34 -5.50
C ALA A 52 -15.41 13.26 -5.06
N ASP A 53 -15.15 14.21 -4.17
CA ASP A 53 -16.16 15.15 -3.67
C ASP A 53 -16.76 16.04 -4.78
N ARG A 54 -16.02 16.28 -5.88
CA ARG A 54 -16.54 17.00 -7.06
C ARG A 54 -17.33 16.11 -8.01
N MET A 55 -16.94 14.84 -8.11
CA MET A 55 -17.58 13.86 -8.98
C MET A 55 -18.88 13.33 -8.36
N GLU A 56 -18.98 13.35 -7.03
CA GLU A 56 -20.18 12.88 -6.33
C GLU A 56 -21.35 13.83 -6.63
N PRO A 57 -22.43 13.36 -7.29
CA PRO A 57 -23.62 14.17 -7.50
C PRO A 57 -24.21 14.50 -6.12
N ARG A 58 -24.51 15.78 -5.86
CA ARG A 58 -25.19 16.18 -4.61
C ARG A 58 -26.44 15.30 -4.43
N PRO A 59 -26.58 14.56 -3.31
CA PRO A 59 -27.78 13.79 -3.07
C PRO A 59 -28.96 14.75 -3.05
N ALA A 60 -29.94 14.50 -3.92
CA ALA A 60 -31.16 15.30 -4.01
C ALA A 60 -31.82 15.36 -2.62
N ALA A 61 -32.26 16.55 -2.22
CA ALA A 61 -32.91 16.75 -0.93
C ALA A 61 -34.07 15.77 -0.79
N ARG A 62 -34.05 14.95 0.27
CA ARG A 62 -35.15 14.03 0.57
C ARG A 62 -36.40 14.87 0.87
N PRO A 63 -37.56 14.55 0.28
CA PRO A 63 -38.80 15.27 0.58
C PRO A 63 -39.08 15.14 2.08
N THR A 64 -39.24 16.28 2.75
CA THR A 64 -39.70 16.30 4.14
C THR A 64 -41.17 15.92 4.13
N CYS A 65 -41.51 14.74 4.63
CA CYS A 65 -42.88 14.44 5.03
C CYS A 65 -43.22 15.38 6.19
N GLN A 66 -44.03 16.40 5.92
CA GLN A 66 -44.67 17.19 6.95
C GLN A 66 -45.99 16.47 7.30
N SER A 67 -46.12 16.08 8.57
CA SER A 67 -47.36 15.59 9.17
C SER A 67 -48.12 16.74 9.80
#